data_AF-A0A0F4GWK9-F1
#
_entry.id   AF-A0A0F4GWK9-F1
#
_cell.length_a   1.000
_cell.length_b   1.000
_cell.length_c   1.000
_cell.angle_alpha   90.00
_cell.angle_beta   90.00
_cell.angle_gamma   90.00
#
_symmetry.space_group_name_H-M   'P 1'
#
loop_
_entity.id
_entity.type
_entity.pdbx_description
1 polymer ?
#
loop_
_entity_poly.entity_id
_entity_poly.type
_entity_poly.pdbx_seq_one_letter_code
_entity_poly.pdbx_strand_id
1 'polypeptide(L)'
;MHAMFADMKIEEVSSDEAWNNVVAADKEKDVDDIRRAVFAYAKAFPELTLVDLEATFREADFNTFLIAKEQEVSDTHTIVNFQGKPDQKYVLSFQFSARPRRVKFSEGWPTTPEENIERLAEAGVVMDGFVQKCRNCEQIGHLASACEEEKREVVSTMTCANCNDEGHRARDCQAERKSAKTGCRNCGSDEHIAKECTEPRSAVDVECKICETLGHNKSDCPNERKMKCRNCDEVGHMSRECPLPTDWSKVKCVNCDAFGHSYKRCKQPVKVDEADAEEGGAGGSGGGEAGWEDAAPASGGGGGGGWEDAAPVAESSGGGW
;
A
#
# COMPACT_ATOMS: atom_id res chain seq x y z
N MET A 1 15.71 -15.85 -5.37
CA MET A 1 16.23 -15.75 -4.00
C MET A 1 16.97 -14.45 -3.71
N HIS A 2 18.01 -14.05 -4.47
CA HIS A 2 18.81 -12.87 -4.10
C HIS A 2 18.03 -11.53 -4.01
N ALA A 3 17.01 -11.35 -4.86
CA ALA A 3 16.10 -10.20 -4.80
C ALA A 3 15.12 -10.28 -3.62
N MET A 4 14.54 -11.46 -3.35
CA MET A 4 13.68 -11.70 -2.19
C MET A 4 14.40 -11.45 -0.86
N PHE A 5 15.67 -11.83 -0.77
CA PHE A 5 16.50 -11.57 0.41
C PHE A 5 16.78 -10.08 0.64
N ALA A 6 16.87 -9.30 -0.45
CA ALA A 6 17.03 -7.85 -0.36
C ALA A 6 15.74 -7.16 0.12
N ASP A 7 14.57 -7.58 -0.40
CA ASP A 7 13.28 -7.03 0.03
C ASP A 7 12.94 -7.38 1.48
N MET A 8 13.26 -8.60 1.92
CA MET A 8 13.05 -9.05 3.30
C MET A 8 14.08 -8.50 4.31
N LYS A 9 15.03 -7.66 3.85
CA LYS A 9 16.15 -7.12 4.65
C LYS A 9 16.84 -8.22 5.45
N ILE A 10 17.14 -9.34 4.80
CA ILE A 10 17.82 -10.46 5.45
C ILE A 10 19.30 -10.10 5.57
N GLU A 11 19.71 -9.79 6.80
CA GLU A 11 21.10 -9.49 7.12
C GLU A 11 21.98 -10.72 6.93
N GLU A 12 23.22 -10.52 6.47
CA GLU A 12 24.22 -11.57 6.41
C GLU A 12 24.77 -11.82 7.81
N VAL A 13 24.15 -12.78 8.49
CA VAL A 13 24.57 -13.26 9.81
C VAL A 13 25.34 -14.58 9.67
N SER A 14 26.16 -14.89 10.68
CA SER A 14 26.85 -16.17 10.74
C SER A 14 25.88 -17.34 10.86
N SER A 15 26.31 -18.56 10.49
CA SER A 15 25.52 -19.79 10.58
C SER A 15 24.88 -19.99 11.96
N ASP A 16 25.68 -19.79 13.00
CA ASP A 16 25.31 -20.10 14.38
C ASP A 16 24.35 -19.03 14.91
N GLU A 17 24.55 -17.78 14.52
CA GLU A 17 23.67 -16.67 14.84
C GLU A 17 22.32 -16.79 14.12
N ALA A 18 22.31 -17.15 12.83
CA ALA A 18 21.09 -17.45 12.09
C ALA A 18 20.29 -18.57 12.76
N TRP A 19 20.94 -19.66 13.18
CA TRP A 19 20.30 -20.75 13.90
C TRP A 19 19.74 -20.32 15.26
N ASN A 20 20.50 -19.53 16.04
CA ASN A 20 20.02 -18.98 17.31
C ASN A 20 18.78 -18.09 17.11
N ASN A 21 18.72 -17.32 16.02
CA ASN A 21 17.54 -16.52 15.67
C ASN A 21 16.34 -17.41 15.32
N VAL A 22 16.55 -18.53 14.61
CA VAL A 22 15.49 -19.52 14.34
C VAL A 22 14.95 -20.11 15.65
N VAL A 23 15.83 -20.49 16.58
CA VAL A 23 15.45 -21.01 17.90
C VAL A 23 14.70 -19.96 18.73
N ALA A 24 15.13 -18.70 18.70
CA ALA A 24 14.46 -17.60 19.41
C ALA A 24 13.06 -17.36 18.85
N ALA A 25 12.93 -17.28 17.52
CA ALA A 25 11.67 -17.03 16.85
C ALA A 25 10.65 -18.17 17.05
N ASP A 26 11.08 -19.43 17.11
CA ASP A 26 10.18 -20.55 17.43
C ASP A 26 9.57 -20.46 18.83
N LYS A 27 10.35 -19.99 19.81
CA LYS A 27 9.86 -19.78 21.18
C LYS A 27 8.82 -18.68 21.25
N GLU A 28 9.00 -17.63 20.47
CA GLU A 28 8.09 -16.48 20.38
C GLU A 28 6.83 -16.79 19.55
N LYS A 29 6.87 -17.87 18.75
CA LYS A 29 5.78 -18.31 17.88
C LYS A 29 5.38 -17.22 16.88
N ASP A 30 6.37 -16.51 16.37
CA ASP A 30 6.21 -15.52 15.31
C ASP A 30 6.56 -16.15 13.96
N VAL A 31 5.58 -16.24 13.06
CA VAL A 31 5.75 -16.88 11.75
C VAL A 31 6.68 -16.07 10.84
N ASP A 32 6.61 -14.74 10.92
CA ASP A 32 7.41 -13.85 10.09
C ASP A 32 8.88 -13.91 10.47
N ASP A 33 9.17 -13.89 11.77
CA ASP A 33 10.54 -13.95 12.26
C ASP A 33 11.18 -15.32 12.03
N ILE A 34 10.44 -16.42 12.24
CA ILE A 34 10.94 -17.78 11.96
C ILE A 34 11.33 -17.89 10.50
N ARG A 35 10.47 -17.41 9.63
CA ARG A 35 10.67 -17.47 8.20
C ARG A 35 11.88 -16.63 7.77
N ARG A 36 12.02 -15.39 8.27
CA ARG A 36 13.20 -14.54 8.02
C ARG A 36 14.48 -15.21 8.49
N ALA A 37 14.46 -15.80 9.68
CA ALA A 37 15.62 -16.49 10.24
C ALA A 37 15.97 -17.76 9.46
N VAL A 38 14.97 -18.54 9.02
CA VAL A 38 15.18 -19.73 8.17
C VAL A 38 15.77 -19.34 6.81
N PHE A 39 15.32 -18.26 6.21
CA PHE A 39 15.92 -17.77 4.97
C PHE A 39 17.34 -17.25 5.17
N ALA A 40 17.62 -16.58 6.29
CA ALA A 40 18.99 -16.19 6.65
C ALA A 40 19.90 -17.42 6.79
N TYR A 41 19.40 -18.48 7.43
CA TYR A 41 20.11 -19.73 7.59
C TYR A 41 20.32 -20.47 6.25
N ALA A 42 19.30 -20.55 5.39
CA ALA A 42 19.40 -21.12 4.05
C ALA A 42 20.37 -20.33 3.15
N LYS A 43 20.47 -19.01 3.33
CA LYS A 43 21.48 -18.19 2.65
C LYS A 43 22.90 -18.52 3.13
N ALA A 44 23.09 -18.81 4.41
CA ALA A 44 24.38 -19.22 4.98
C ALA A 44 24.78 -20.65 4.58
N PHE A 45 23.80 -21.54 4.32
CA PHE A 45 24.02 -22.93 3.90
C PHE A 45 23.25 -23.27 2.62
N PRO A 46 23.85 -23.05 1.43
CA PRO A 46 23.19 -23.31 0.15
C PRO A 46 22.85 -24.79 -0.12
N GLU A 47 23.54 -25.72 0.55
CA GLU A 47 23.31 -27.17 0.42
C GLU A 47 22.10 -27.66 1.24
N LEU A 48 21.56 -26.80 2.12
CA LEU A 48 20.45 -27.17 3.01
C LEU A 48 19.19 -27.50 2.20
N THR A 49 18.64 -28.70 2.41
CA THR A 49 17.33 -29.07 1.87
C THR A 49 16.21 -28.81 2.88
N LEU A 50 14.98 -28.66 2.38
CA LEU A 50 13.79 -28.54 3.24
C LEU A 50 13.55 -29.80 4.08
N VAL A 51 13.96 -30.96 3.56
CA VAL A 51 13.87 -32.24 4.25
C VAL A 51 14.83 -32.27 5.44
N ASP A 52 16.08 -31.87 5.23
CA ASP A 52 17.08 -31.80 6.31
C ASP A 52 16.65 -30.78 7.38
N LEU A 53 16.09 -29.64 6.96
CA LEU A 53 15.59 -28.63 7.87
C LEU A 53 14.41 -29.15 8.71
N GLU A 54 13.46 -29.87 8.11
CA GLU A 54 12.35 -30.47 8.86
C GLU A 54 12.84 -31.51 9.87
N ALA A 55 13.80 -32.37 9.48
CA ALA A 55 14.40 -33.33 10.38
C ALA A 55 15.08 -32.65 11.59
N THR A 56 15.86 -31.59 11.37
CA THR A 56 16.48 -30.83 12.47
C THR A 56 15.45 -30.16 13.38
N PHE A 57 14.33 -29.67 12.83
CA PHE A 57 13.24 -29.09 13.62
C PHE A 57 12.57 -30.14 14.51
N ARG A 58 12.43 -31.38 14.02
CA ARG A 58 11.87 -32.49 14.81
C ARG A 58 12.85 -32.98 15.88
N GLU A 59 14.15 -33.05 15.58
CA GLU A 59 15.19 -33.42 16.57
C GLU A 59 15.29 -32.42 17.72
N ALA A 60 15.14 -31.12 17.43
CA ALA A 60 15.25 -30.05 18.41
C ALA A 60 13.90 -29.66 19.07
N ASP A 61 12.83 -30.45 18.84
CA ASP A 61 11.48 -30.28 19.42
C ASP A 61 10.87 -28.88 19.17
N PHE A 62 11.01 -28.38 17.93
CA PHE A 62 10.44 -27.08 17.52
C PHE A 62 8.91 -27.11 17.47
N ASN A 63 8.29 -25.99 17.83
CA ASN A 63 6.85 -25.76 17.70
C ASN A 63 6.41 -25.62 16.24
N THR A 64 7.35 -25.25 15.34
CA THR A 64 7.08 -24.96 13.94
C THR A 64 7.26 -26.18 13.05
N PHE A 65 6.24 -26.44 12.23
CA PHE A 65 6.18 -27.46 11.21
C PHE A 65 6.31 -26.82 9.84
N LEU A 66 7.19 -27.39 9.01
CA LEU A 66 7.27 -27.07 7.59
C LEU A 66 6.24 -27.94 6.86
N ILE A 67 5.26 -27.31 6.25
CA ILE A 67 4.17 -28.00 5.55
C ILE A 67 4.27 -27.70 4.07
N ALA A 68 4.38 -28.75 3.27
CA ALA A 68 4.33 -28.67 1.81
C ALA A 68 2.86 -28.73 1.36
N LYS A 69 2.27 -27.55 1.12
CA LYS A 69 0.87 -27.40 0.73
C LYS A 69 0.73 -27.39 -0.79
N GLU A 70 -0.20 -28.17 -1.31
CA GLU A 70 -0.61 -28.08 -2.71
C GLU A 70 -1.50 -26.85 -2.91
N GLN A 71 -1.02 -25.90 -3.70
CA GLN A 71 -1.72 -24.64 -3.94
C GLN A 71 -1.42 -24.14 -5.35
N GLU A 72 -2.46 -23.69 -6.05
CA GLU A 72 -2.31 -23.03 -7.33
C GLU A 72 -1.68 -21.65 -7.13
N VAL A 73 -0.58 -21.41 -7.83
CA VAL A 73 0.07 -20.10 -7.94
C VAL A 73 -0.32 -19.47 -9.27
N SER A 74 -0.47 -18.15 -9.29
CA SER A 74 -0.76 -17.43 -10.53
C SER A 74 0.39 -17.60 -11.53
N ASP A 75 0.09 -17.54 -12.83
CA ASP A 75 1.05 -17.71 -13.93
C ASP A 75 2.27 -16.76 -13.90
N THR A 76 2.17 -15.64 -13.19
CA THR A 76 3.27 -14.67 -13.03
C THR A 76 4.21 -15.03 -11.87
N HIS A 77 3.89 -16.05 -11.08
CA HIS A 77 4.66 -16.50 -9.93
C HIS A 77 5.19 -17.92 -10.16
N THR A 78 6.38 -18.20 -9.63
CA THR A 78 7.03 -19.50 -9.72
C THR A 78 7.43 -19.95 -8.32
N ILE A 79 7.25 -21.24 -8.03
CA ILE A 79 7.67 -21.83 -6.76
C ILE A 79 9.12 -22.28 -6.90
N VAL A 80 9.99 -21.78 -6.02
CA VAL A 80 11.44 -22.04 -6.08
C VAL A 80 11.94 -22.57 -4.75
N ASN A 81 12.71 -23.65 -4.77
CA ASN A 81 13.28 -24.23 -3.55
C ASN A 81 14.48 -23.42 -3.03
N PHE A 82 15.01 -23.78 -1.86
CA PHE A 82 16.19 -23.14 -1.26
C PHE A 82 17.50 -23.34 -2.05
N GLN A 83 17.51 -24.27 -3.01
CA GLN A 83 18.66 -24.47 -3.92
C GLN A 83 18.51 -23.67 -5.22
N GLY A 84 17.42 -22.92 -5.39
CA GLY A 84 17.15 -22.12 -6.58
C GLY A 84 16.58 -22.89 -7.77
N LYS A 85 16.14 -24.14 -7.59
CA LYS A 85 15.43 -24.90 -8.63
C LYS A 85 14.00 -24.36 -8.77
N PRO A 86 13.60 -23.86 -9.94
CA PRO A 86 12.25 -23.38 -10.19
C PRO A 86 11.26 -24.53 -10.40
N ASP A 87 10.00 -24.16 -10.66
CA ASP A 87 8.89 -25.06 -11.04
C ASP A 87 8.63 -26.19 -10.03
N GLN A 88 8.76 -25.86 -8.74
CA GLN A 88 8.38 -26.75 -7.65
C GLN A 88 6.86 -26.89 -7.57
N LYS A 89 6.38 -28.03 -7.10
CA LYS A 89 4.94 -28.36 -7.10
C LYS A 89 4.22 -27.85 -5.85
N TYR A 90 4.92 -27.80 -4.72
CA TYR A 90 4.30 -27.51 -3.42
C TYR A 90 4.79 -26.18 -2.85
N VAL A 91 3.86 -25.42 -2.25
CA VAL A 91 4.19 -24.18 -1.53
C VAL A 91 4.59 -24.52 -0.11
N LEU A 92 5.78 -24.07 0.29
CA LEU A 92 6.28 -24.16 1.66
C LEU A 92 5.48 -23.22 2.57
N SER A 93 4.88 -23.80 3.61
CA SER A 93 4.13 -23.08 4.63
C SER A 93 4.69 -23.37 6.01
N PHE A 94 4.91 -22.33 6.82
CA PHE A 94 5.35 -22.43 8.21
C PHE A 94 4.11 -22.45 9.12
N GLN A 95 3.94 -23.51 9.91
CA GLN A 95 2.71 -23.75 10.67
C GLN A 95 3.02 -24.28 12.08
N PHE A 96 2.30 -23.86 13.11
CA PHE A 96 2.52 -24.38 14.48
C PHE A 96 1.81 -25.69 14.80
N SER A 97 1.28 -26.38 13.78
CA SER A 97 0.63 -27.67 13.95
C SER A 97 0.72 -28.50 12.68
N ALA A 98 0.95 -29.81 12.85
CA ALA A 98 0.93 -30.78 11.74
C ALA A 98 -0.44 -30.93 11.07
N ARG A 99 -1.52 -30.48 11.73
CA ARG A 99 -2.89 -30.52 11.21
C ARG A 99 -3.40 -29.11 10.87
N PRO A 100 -4.27 -28.97 9.87
CA PRO A 100 -4.85 -27.68 9.52
C PRO A 100 -5.76 -27.20 10.66
N ARG A 101 -5.57 -25.95 11.10
CA ARG A 101 -6.38 -25.35 12.18
C ARG A 101 -7.80 -24.98 11.73
N ARG A 102 -8.03 -24.78 10.43
CA ARG A 102 -9.34 -24.43 9.87
C ARG A 102 -9.62 -25.30 8.65
N VAL A 103 -10.90 -25.61 8.44
CA VAL A 103 -11.38 -26.40 7.29
C VAL A 103 -11.00 -25.77 5.95
N LYS A 104 -11.01 -24.43 5.85
CA LYS A 104 -10.55 -23.74 4.63
C LYS A 104 -9.05 -23.96 4.31
N PHE A 105 -8.25 -24.35 5.30
CA PHE A 105 -6.83 -24.64 5.13
C PHE A 105 -6.55 -26.13 4.93
N SER A 106 -7.54 -27.02 5.00
CA SER A 106 -7.32 -28.46 4.76
C SER A 106 -7.16 -28.79 3.28
N GLU A 107 -7.59 -27.91 2.39
CA GLU A 107 -7.40 -28.06 0.95
C GLU A 107 -5.90 -28.00 0.61
N GLY A 108 -5.41 -29.07 -0.02
CA GLY A 108 -3.99 -29.23 -0.37
C GLY A 108 -3.06 -29.59 0.79
N TRP A 109 -3.58 -29.82 2.00
CA TRP A 109 -2.77 -30.22 3.16
C TRP A 109 -2.34 -31.69 3.07
N PRO A 110 -1.09 -32.04 3.43
CA PRO A 110 -0.63 -33.44 3.42
C PRO A 110 -1.40 -34.31 4.41
N THR A 111 -1.72 -35.56 4.03
CA THR A 111 -2.52 -36.45 4.87
C THR A 111 -1.70 -37.10 5.98
N THR A 112 -0.41 -37.35 5.72
CA THR A 112 0.53 -37.95 6.69
C THR A 112 1.82 -37.13 6.80
N PRO A 113 2.56 -37.23 7.93
CA PRO A 113 3.87 -36.61 8.07
C PRO A 113 4.90 -37.15 7.07
N GLU A 114 4.83 -38.44 6.74
CA GLU A 114 5.71 -39.08 5.74
C GLU A 114 5.47 -38.49 4.35
N GLU A 115 4.20 -38.33 3.95
CA GLU A 115 3.84 -37.66 2.71
C GLU A 115 4.31 -36.20 2.69
N ASN A 116 4.24 -35.50 3.84
CA ASN A 116 4.75 -34.13 3.95
C ASN A 116 6.26 -34.06 3.66
N ILE A 117 7.05 -35.02 4.17
CA ILE A 117 8.50 -35.06 3.94
C ILE A 117 8.81 -35.29 2.44
N GLU A 118 8.09 -36.19 1.78
CA GLU A 118 8.22 -36.41 0.33
C GLU A 118 7.87 -35.14 -0.45
N ARG A 119 6.77 -34.48 -0.11
CA ARG A 119 6.36 -33.22 -0.73
C ARG A 119 7.32 -32.07 -0.47
N LEU A 120 8.01 -32.06 0.69
CA LEU A 120 9.02 -31.05 1.02
C LEU A 120 10.24 -31.10 0.11
N ALA A 121 10.56 -32.26 -0.48
CA ALA A 121 11.64 -32.37 -1.48
C ALA A 121 11.32 -31.60 -2.77
N GLU A 122 10.03 -31.45 -3.09
CA GLU A 122 9.49 -30.71 -4.24
C GLU A 122 8.76 -29.44 -3.81
N ALA A 123 9.05 -28.95 -2.60
CA ALA A 123 8.48 -27.73 -2.08
C ALA A 123 9.42 -26.53 -2.28
N GLY A 124 8.83 -25.36 -2.36
CA GLY A 124 9.58 -24.12 -2.43
C GLY A 124 8.72 -22.94 -2.03
N VAL A 125 9.28 -21.76 -2.21
CA VAL A 125 8.63 -20.52 -1.87
C VAL A 125 8.17 -19.84 -3.15
N VAL A 126 6.95 -19.30 -3.10
CA VAL A 126 6.39 -18.54 -4.22
C VAL A 126 7.20 -17.27 -4.40
N MET A 127 7.76 -17.08 -5.59
CA MET A 127 8.44 -15.85 -5.98
C MET A 127 7.75 -15.24 -7.19
N ASP A 128 7.82 -13.92 -7.30
CA ASP A 128 7.44 -13.22 -8.52
C ASP A 128 8.43 -13.62 -9.64
N GLY A 129 7.88 -14.10 -10.76
CA GLY A 129 8.66 -14.42 -11.95
C GLY A 129 9.15 -13.17 -12.67
N PHE A 130 8.71 -11.97 -12.25
CA PHE A 130 8.97 -10.67 -12.87
C PHE A 130 8.49 -10.57 -14.34
N VAL A 131 7.77 -11.59 -14.82
CA VAL A 131 7.18 -11.64 -16.15
C VAL A 131 5.74 -11.17 -16.06
N GLN A 132 5.46 -10.05 -16.71
CA GLN A 132 4.12 -9.49 -16.76
C GLN A 132 3.23 -10.34 -17.68
N LYS A 133 2.01 -10.62 -17.23
CA LYS A 133 0.95 -11.24 -18.03
C LYS A 133 0.32 -10.19 -18.94
N CYS A 134 0.19 -10.49 -20.23
CA CYS A 134 -0.46 -9.61 -21.18
C CYS A 134 -1.95 -9.45 -20.83
N ARG A 135 -2.41 -8.20 -20.66
CA ARG A 135 -3.83 -7.92 -20.37
C ARG A 135 -4.77 -8.16 -21.56
N ASN A 136 -4.21 -8.41 -22.75
CA ASN A 136 -4.98 -8.70 -23.96
C ASN A 136 -5.18 -10.22 -24.15
N CYS A 137 -4.08 -10.96 -24.34
CA CYS A 137 -4.10 -12.39 -24.67
C CYS A 137 -3.80 -13.33 -23.49
N GLU A 138 -3.55 -12.79 -22.30
CA GLU A 138 -3.21 -13.56 -21.10
C GLU A 138 -1.91 -14.39 -21.18
N GLN A 139 -1.11 -14.23 -22.24
CA GLN A 139 0.19 -14.88 -22.33
C GLN A 139 1.27 -14.09 -21.58
N ILE A 140 2.26 -14.81 -21.06
CA ILE A 140 3.43 -14.24 -20.36
C ILE A 140 4.51 -13.83 -21.36
N GLY A 141 5.27 -12.78 -21.03
CA GLY A 141 6.48 -12.40 -21.78
C GLY A 141 6.36 -11.13 -22.63
N HIS A 142 5.18 -10.51 -22.70
CA HIS A 142 4.97 -9.25 -23.40
C HIS A 142 3.89 -8.37 -22.73
N LEU A 143 3.97 -7.06 -22.94
CA LEU A 143 2.93 -6.11 -22.53
C LEU A 143 1.79 -6.10 -23.54
N ALA A 144 0.59 -5.67 -23.14
CA ALA A 144 -0.55 -5.52 -24.05
C ALA A 144 -0.27 -4.59 -25.25
N SER A 145 0.73 -3.70 -25.13
CA SER A 145 1.21 -2.85 -26.23
C SER A 145 1.99 -3.61 -27.30
N ALA A 146 2.65 -4.70 -26.94
CA ALA A 146 3.46 -5.56 -27.81
C ALA A 146 2.76 -6.91 -28.07
N CYS A 147 1.44 -6.97 -27.90
CA CYS A 147 0.64 -8.15 -28.17
C CYS A 147 0.36 -8.27 -29.68
N GLU A 148 0.67 -9.42 -30.26
CA GLU A 148 0.39 -9.73 -31.67
C GLU A 148 -1.06 -10.15 -31.91
N GLU A 149 -1.78 -10.55 -30.86
CA GLU A 149 -3.20 -10.87 -30.95
C GLU A 149 -4.07 -9.61 -31.11
N GLU A 150 -5.22 -9.79 -31.75
CA GLU A 150 -6.20 -8.73 -31.93
C GLU A 150 -6.63 -8.19 -30.56
N LYS A 151 -6.73 -6.86 -30.45
CA LYS A 151 -7.13 -6.21 -29.20
C LYS A 151 -8.56 -6.60 -28.89
N ARG A 152 -8.75 -7.28 -27.76
CA ARG A 152 -10.09 -7.58 -27.23
C ARG A 152 -10.86 -6.29 -27.05
N GLU A 153 -12.06 -6.22 -27.60
CA GLU A 153 -12.97 -5.10 -27.35
C GLU A 153 -13.44 -5.14 -25.90
N VAL A 154 -12.75 -4.40 -25.04
CA VAL A 154 -13.23 -4.15 -23.67
C VAL A 154 -14.26 -3.05 -23.74
N VAL A 155 -15.54 -3.41 -23.80
CA VAL A 155 -16.64 -2.46 -23.65
C VAL A 155 -16.61 -1.97 -22.20
N SER A 156 -15.89 -0.89 -21.95
CA SER A 156 -15.90 -0.22 -20.65
C SER A 156 -17.25 0.46 -20.48
N THR A 157 -18.19 -0.21 -19.82
CA THR A 157 -19.45 0.41 -19.42
C THR A 157 -19.16 1.34 -18.24
N MET A 158 -19.13 2.63 -18.51
CA MET A 158 -19.04 3.62 -17.44
C MET A 158 -20.40 3.71 -16.74
N THR A 159 -20.45 3.26 -15.48
CA THR A 159 -21.63 3.35 -14.62
C THR A 159 -21.64 4.67 -13.86
N CYS A 160 -22.82 5.26 -13.73
CA CYS A 160 -23.04 6.50 -13.00
C CYS A 160 -23.06 6.25 -11.49
N ALA A 161 -22.18 6.88 -10.72
CA ALA A 161 -22.13 6.71 -9.26
C ALA A 161 -23.41 7.18 -8.52
N ASN A 162 -24.31 7.95 -9.15
CA ASN A 162 -25.55 8.44 -8.54
C ASN A 162 -26.73 7.48 -8.76
N CYS A 163 -27.00 7.10 -10.01
CA CYS A 163 -28.14 6.25 -10.37
C CYS A 163 -27.77 4.81 -10.71
N ASN A 164 -26.48 4.49 -10.83
CA ASN A 164 -25.93 3.20 -11.21
C ASN A 164 -26.24 2.77 -12.67
N ASP A 165 -26.80 3.67 -13.48
CA ASP A 165 -27.05 3.43 -14.90
C ASP A 165 -25.77 3.63 -15.74
N GLU A 166 -25.72 2.96 -16.89
CA GLU A 166 -24.58 3.02 -17.81
C GLU A 166 -24.68 4.23 -18.77
N GLY A 167 -23.53 4.66 -19.32
CA GLY A 167 -23.47 5.61 -20.44
C GLY A 167 -23.37 7.08 -20.06
N HIS A 168 -23.31 7.43 -18.77
CA HIS A 168 -23.08 8.80 -18.32
C HIS A 168 -22.32 8.86 -16.99
N ARG A 169 -21.65 9.99 -16.72
CA ARG A 169 -20.99 10.26 -15.43
C ARG A 169 -21.97 10.84 -14.44
N ALA A 170 -21.67 10.76 -13.14
CA ALA A 170 -22.48 11.40 -12.09
C ALA A 170 -22.71 12.90 -12.29
N ARG A 171 -21.85 13.60 -13.04
CA ARG A 171 -22.02 15.01 -13.41
C ARG A 171 -23.15 15.23 -14.42
N ASP A 172 -23.33 14.30 -15.35
CA ASP A 172 -24.30 14.35 -16.46
C ASP A 172 -25.57 13.53 -16.14
N CYS A 173 -25.69 13.09 -14.89
CA CYS A 173 -26.82 12.34 -14.40
C CYS A 173 -28.05 13.24 -14.28
N GLN A 174 -29.11 12.86 -15.00
CA GLN A 174 -30.41 13.54 -14.94
C GLN A 174 -31.25 13.11 -13.73
N ALA A 175 -30.88 12.03 -13.04
CA ALA A 175 -31.55 11.60 -11.82
C ALA A 175 -31.25 12.55 -10.66
N GLU A 176 -32.21 12.75 -9.76
CA GLU A 176 -31.99 13.50 -8.54
C GLU A 176 -30.77 12.94 -7.79
N ARG A 177 -29.91 13.85 -7.31
CA ARG A 177 -28.72 13.45 -6.55
C ARG A 177 -29.19 12.81 -5.26
N LYS A 178 -28.82 11.55 -5.02
CA LYS A 178 -29.09 10.84 -3.75
C LYS A 178 -28.28 11.38 -2.57
N SER A 179 -27.80 12.62 -2.63
CA SER A 179 -27.06 13.29 -1.55
C SER A 179 -28.01 13.88 -0.51
N ALA A 180 -28.86 13.04 0.09
CA ALA A 180 -29.62 13.39 1.29
C ALA A 180 -28.72 13.48 2.55
N LYS A 181 -27.39 13.33 2.41
CA LYS A 181 -26.45 13.27 3.53
C LYS A 181 -25.68 14.57 3.81
N THR A 182 -25.94 15.66 3.08
CA THR A 182 -25.32 16.96 3.37
C THR A 182 -26.37 18.03 3.59
N GLY A 183 -27.07 17.94 4.72
CA GLY A 183 -27.85 19.06 5.25
C GLY A 183 -26.97 20.30 5.52
N CYS A 184 -27.64 21.42 5.73
CA CYS A 184 -27.07 22.70 6.08
C CYS A 184 -26.20 22.60 7.33
N ARG A 185 -24.88 22.70 7.16
CA ARG A 185 -23.92 22.71 8.28
C ARG A 185 -24.01 23.94 9.19
N ASN A 186 -24.87 24.92 8.88
CA ASN A 186 -25.10 26.11 9.69
C ASN A 186 -26.26 25.90 10.68
N CYS A 187 -27.41 25.42 10.21
CA CYS A 187 -28.61 25.25 11.04
C CYS A 187 -29.04 23.78 11.26
N GLY A 188 -28.34 22.83 10.63
CA GLY A 188 -28.63 21.40 10.72
C GLY A 188 -29.83 20.92 9.90
N SER A 189 -30.41 21.77 9.04
CA SER A 189 -31.56 21.41 8.19
C SER A 189 -31.14 20.54 7.00
N ASP A 190 -31.89 19.49 6.70
CA ASP A 190 -31.67 18.64 5.51
C ASP A 190 -32.31 19.20 4.22
N GLU A 191 -33.07 20.30 4.32
CA GLU A 191 -33.82 20.87 3.19
C GLU A 191 -33.00 21.81 2.31
N HIS A 192 -31.86 22.31 2.79
CA HIS A 192 -31.00 23.23 2.05
C HIS A 192 -29.53 23.05 2.41
N ILE A 193 -28.64 23.54 1.55
CA ILE A 193 -27.20 23.58 1.82
C ILE A 193 -26.80 24.87 2.54
N ALA A 194 -25.65 24.90 3.21
CA ALA A 194 -25.19 26.05 4.01
C ALA A 194 -25.07 27.39 3.24
N LYS A 195 -25.11 27.36 1.89
CA LYS A 195 -25.10 28.54 1.03
C LYS A 195 -26.49 29.19 0.88
N GLU A 196 -27.54 28.41 1.05
CA GLU A 196 -28.96 28.81 0.90
C GLU A 196 -29.64 28.97 2.27
N CYS A 197 -28.85 28.87 3.35
CA CYS A 197 -29.32 29.07 4.71
C CYS A 197 -29.65 30.54 4.96
N THR A 198 -30.90 30.80 5.31
CA THR A 198 -31.41 32.12 5.68
C THR A 198 -31.08 32.51 7.12
N GLU A 199 -30.66 31.55 7.95
CA GLU A 199 -30.22 31.83 9.31
C GLU A 199 -28.81 32.42 9.33
N PRO A 200 -28.55 33.41 10.21
CA PRO A 200 -27.21 33.97 10.35
C PRO A 200 -26.23 32.86 10.75
N ARG A 201 -24.99 32.95 10.25
CA ARG A 201 -23.96 31.96 10.59
C ARG A 201 -23.75 31.96 12.10
N SER A 202 -24.06 30.84 12.77
CA SER A 202 -23.84 30.71 14.21
C SER A 202 -22.33 30.64 14.47
N ALA A 203 -21.75 31.75 14.95
CA ALA A 203 -20.36 31.80 15.37
C ALA A 203 -20.21 31.64 16.90
N VAL A 204 -21.30 31.29 17.61
CA VAL A 204 -21.35 31.27 19.07
C VAL A 204 -20.33 30.29 19.66
N ASP A 205 -20.20 29.11 19.06
CA ASP A 205 -19.24 28.07 19.47
C ASP A 205 -17.94 28.08 18.64
N VAL A 206 -17.73 29.11 17.82
CA VAL A 206 -16.53 29.22 16.98
C VAL A 206 -15.44 30.00 17.72
N GLU A 207 -14.37 29.30 18.09
CA GLU A 207 -13.16 29.90 18.65
C GLU A 207 -12.32 30.58 17.56
N CYS A 208 -12.06 31.86 17.74
CA CYS A 208 -11.27 32.63 16.79
C CYS A 208 -9.78 32.24 16.85
N LYS A 209 -9.26 31.64 15.78
CA LYS A 209 -7.82 31.28 15.65
C LYS A 209 -6.82 32.46 15.68
N ILE A 210 -7.27 33.71 15.80
CA ILE A 210 -6.41 34.91 15.94
C ILE A 210 -6.33 35.37 17.40
N CYS A 211 -7.43 35.31 18.16
CA CYS A 211 -7.49 35.89 19.50
C CYS A 211 -8.12 34.96 20.56
N GLU A 212 -8.44 33.72 20.18
CA GLU A 212 -8.91 32.64 21.06
C GLU A 212 -10.21 32.98 21.81
N THR A 213 -10.93 34.01 21.37
CA THR A 213 -12.25 34.36 21.90
C THR A 213 -13.34 33.72 21.04
N LEU A 214 -14.40 33.24 21.71
CA LEU A 214 -15.61 32.72 21.07
C LEU A 214 -16.49 33.84 20.50
N GLY A 215 -17.35 33.51 19.54
CA GLY A 215 -18.37 34.42 19.01
C GLY A 215 -18.05 35.06 17.66
N HIS A 216 -16.88 34.79 17.06
CA HIS A 216 -16.52 35.25 15.71
C HIS A 216 -15.45 34.35 15.06
N ASN A 217 -15.42 34.32 13.72
CA ASN A 217 -14.39 33.57 12.98
C ASN A 217 -13.18 34.47 12.67
N LYS A 218 -12.08 33.87 12.20
CA LYS A 218 -10.84 34.52 11.75
C LYS A 218 -11.06 35.71 10.80
N SER A 219 -12.12 35.67 10.00
CA SER A 219 -12.46 36.73 9.04
C SER A 219 -13.01 37.99 9.72
N ASP A 220 -13.77 37.82 10.79
CA ASP A 220 -14.52 38.89 11.48
C ASP A 220 -13.87 39.24 12.83
N CYS A 221 -12.58 38.95 12.97
CA CYS A 221 -11.85 39.21 14.20
C CYS A 221 -11.60 40.72 14.39
N PRO A 222 -12.04 41.32 15.51
CA PRO A 222 -11.81 42.73 15.81
C PRO A 222 -10.35 43.02 16.22
N ASN A 223 -9.57 41.98 16.52
CA ASN A 223 -8.16 42.10 16.89
C ASN A 223 -7.24 42.10 15.66
N GLU A 224 -6.19 42.92 15.71
CA GLU A 224 -5.19 43.01 14.66
C GLU A 224 -4.53 41.64 14.40
N ARG A 225 -4.38 41.27 13.13
CA ARG A 225 -3.74 40.01 12.70
C ARG A 225 -2.24 40.04 13.03
N LYS A 226 -1.88 39.69 14.26
CA LYS A 226 -0.49 39.52 14.68
C LYS A 226 0.04 38.19 14.12
N MET A 227 0.54 38.23 12.89
CA MET A 227 1.26 37.12 12.26
C MET A 227 2.56 36.88 13.03
N LYS A 228 2.55 35.94 13.97
CA LYS A 228 3.75 35.46 14.67
C LYS A 228 4.50 34.44 13.82
N CYS A 229 5.80 34.64 13.67
CA CYS A 229 6.68 33.71 12.98
C CYS A 229 6.84 32.43 13.80
N ARG A 230 6.56 31.26 13.22
CA ARG A 230 6.70 29.97 13.92
C ARG A 230 8.16 29.51 14.12
N ASN A 231 9.14 30.29 13.67
CA ASN A 231 10.56 30.00 13.83
C ASN A 231 11.17 30.79 15.00
N CYS A 232 10.90 32.10 15.08
CA CYS A 232 11.48 33.00 16.08
C CYS A 232 10.45 33.68 17.01
N ASP A 233 9.16 33.37 16.87
CA ASP A 233 8.05 33.92 17.66
C ASP A 233 7.83 35.44 17.56
N GLU A 234 8.61 36.14 16.74
CA GLU A 234 8.45 37.56 16.44
C GLU A 234 7.25 37.81 15.51
N VAL A 235 6.60 38.96 15.69
CA VAL A 235 5.47 39.39 14.87
C VAL A 235 5.92 40.16 13.63
N GLY A 236 5.19 40.00 12.52
CA GLY A 236 5.36 40.83 11.31
C GLY A 236 5.95 40.11 10.09
N HIS A 237 6.32 38.82 10.22
CA HIS A 237 6.81 38.02 9.09
C HIS A 237 6.37 36.55 9.19
N MET A 238 6.30 35.84 8.07
CA MET A 238 6.05 34.39 8.04
C MET A 238 7.35 33.61 8.29
N SER A 239 7.27 32.34 8.73
CA SER A 239 8.45 31.49 8.95
C SER A 239 9.39 31.36 7.73
N ARG A 240 8.87 31.59 6.51
CA ARG A 240 9.67 31.59 5.27
C ARG A 240 10.49 32.86 5.06
N GLU A 241 10.05 33.96 5.66
CA GLU A 241 10.64 35.29 5.60
C GLU A 241 11.41 35.62 6.89
N CYS A 242 11.64 34.59 7.72
CA CYS A 242 12.38 34.76 8.96
C CYS A 242 13.86 35.02 8.65
N PRO A 243 14.45 36.11 9.18
CA PRO A 243 15.86 36.42 8.99
C PRO A 243 16.80 35.49 9.78
N LEU A 244 16.25 34.73 10.73
CA LEU A 244 17.00 33.78 11.55
C LEU A 244 17.01 32.38 10.91
N PRO A 245 18.10 31.60 11.09
CA PRO A 245 18.15 30.23 10.62
C PRO A 245 17.02 29.39 11.23
N THR A 246 16.53 28.40 10.49
CA THR A 246 15.44 27.54 10.96
C THR A 246 15.92 26.67 12.12
N ASP A 247 15.27 26.82 13.27
CA ASP A 247 15.48 25.95 14.42
C ASP A 247 14.68 24.66 14.24
N TRP A 248 15.36 23.62 13.75
CA TRP A 248 14.76 22.31 13.48
C TRP A 248 14.16 21.67 14.73
N SER A 249 14.66 21.99 15.94
CA SER A 249 14.14 21.43 17.19
C SER A 249 12.69 21.86 17.46
N LYS A 250 12.26 23.01 16.92
CA LYS A 250 10.88 23.52 17.03
C LYS A 250 9.98 23.09 15.88
N VAL A 251 10.55 22.54 14.81
CA VAL A 251 9.79 22.09 13.63
C VAL A 251 9.13 20.76 13.94
N LYS A 252 7.81 20.80 14.14
CA LYS A 252 6.95 19.61 14.26
C LYS A 252 6.60 19.07 12.87
N CYS A 253 6.87 17.79 12.64
CA CYS A 253 6.48 17.10 11.41
C CYS A 253 4.96 16.91 11.38
N VAL A 254 4.32 17.30 10.27
CA VAL A 254 2.85 17.16 10.09
C VAL A 254 2.45 15.69 9.90
N ASN A 255 3.36 14.85 9.40
CA ASN A 255 3.09 13.44 9.22
C ASN A 255 3.19 12.69 10.55
N CYS A 256 4.34 12.71 11.23
CA CYS A 256 4.54 11.87 12.41
C CYS A 256 4.49 12.58 13.76
N ASP A 257 4.19 13.88 13.79
CA ASP A 257 4.16 14.72 14.99
C ASP A 257 5.48 14.87 15.75
N ALA A 258 6.56 14.21 15.31
CA ALA A 258 7.88 14.35 15.92
C ALA A 258 8.56 15.67 15.53
N PHE A 259 9.38 16.20 16.45
CA PHE A 259 10.16 17.41 16.24
C PHE A 259 11.51 17.10 15.55
N GLY A 260 12.19 18.11 14.99
CA GLY A 260 13.52 17.95 14.40
C GLY A 260 13.55 17.83 12.88
N HIS A 261 12.41 17.69 12.21
CA HIS A 261 12.36 17.52 10.75
C HIS A 261 11.03 18.01 10.16
N SER A 262 11.06 18.39 8.88
CA SER A 262 9.86 18.75 8.12
C SER A 262 9.23 17.52 7.46
N TYR A 263 7.98 17.66 7.00
CA TYR A 263 7.24 16.62 6.27
C TYR A 263 8.08 15.94 5.16
N LYS A 264 8.83 16.72 4.37
CA LYS A 264 9.68 16.20 3.27
C LYS A 264 10.86 15.35 3.74
N ARG A 265 11.26 15.47 5.01
CA ARG A 265 12.34 14.71 5.65
C ARG A 265 11.78 13.68 6.63
N CYS A 266 10.47 13.44 6.62
CA CYS A 266 9.86 12.39 7.43
C CYS A 266 10.23 11.02 6.85
N LYS A 267 10.72 10.13 7.72
CA LYS A 267 11.01 8.73 7.36
C LYS A 267 9.84 7.79 7.61
N GLN A 268 8.79 8.26 8.30
CA GLN A 268 7.61 7.46 8.60
C GLN A 268 6.63 7.50 7.43
N PRO A 269 5.86 6.41 7.22
CA PRO A 269 4.81 6.37 6.19
C PRO A 269 3.81 7.49 6.42
N VAL A 270 3.17 7.96 5.35
CA VAL A 270 2.17 9.03 5.42
C VAL A 270 0.98 8.53 6.24
N LYS A 271 0.62 9.25 7.32
CA LYS A 271 -0.61 8.99 8.07
C LYS A 271 -1.79 9.20 7.13
N VAL A 272 -2.50 8.11 6.85
CA VAL A 272 -3.82 8.14 6.25
C VAL A 272 -4.82 8.13 7.39
N ASP A 273 -5.51 9.24 7.61
CA ASP A 273 -6.60 9.28 8.58
C ASP A 273 -7.80 8.51 7.99
N GLU A 274 -8.39 7.59 8.76
CA GLU A 274 -9.51 6.71 8.37
C GLU A 274 -10.81 7.47 7.99
N ALA A 275 -10.81 8.81 8.05
CA ALA A 275 -11.94 9.68 7.75
C ALA A 275 -11.94 10.24 6.30
N ASP A 276 -10.83 10.17 5.57
CA ASP A 276 -10.68 10.76 4.22
C ASP A 276 -10.66 9.70 3.09
N ALA A 277 -11.27 8.54 3.32
CA ALA A 277 -11.38 7.47 2.31
C ALA A 277 -12.41 7.75 1.20
N GLU A 278 -13.14 8.87 1.23
CA GLU A 278 -14.08 9.26 0.17
C GLU A 278 -13.94 10.72 -0.27
N GLU A 279 -12.79 11.13 -0.81
CA GLU A 279 -12.79 12.06 -1.95
C GLU A 279 -11.47 12.01 -2.69
N GLY A 280 -11.51 11.61 -3.96
CA GLY A 280 -10.33 11.46 -4.81
C GLY A 280 -9.55 12.77 -4.97
N GLY A 281 -8.29 12.75 -4.54
CA GLY A 281 -7.32 13.83 -4.73
C GLY A 281 -5.97 13.27 -5.17
N ALA A 282 -5.54 13.71 -6.35
CA ALA A 282 -4.32 13.29 -7.03
C ALA A 282 -3.03 13.62 -6.27
N GLY A 283 -2.03 12.74 -6.42
CA GLY A 283 -0.61 13.09 -6.41
C GLY A 283 0.22 12.53 -5.26
N GLY A 284 0.92 11.41 -5.50
CA GLY A 284 1.96 10.93 -4.61
C GLY A 284 2.37 9.49 -4.89
N SER A 285 3.19 9.28 -5.91
CA SER A 285 3.89 8.04 -6.19
C SER A 285 4.75 7.61 -4.99
N GLY A 286 4.46 6.43 -4.45
CA GLY A 286 5.26 5.76 -3.44
C GLY A 286 4.81 4.30 -3.36
N GLY A 287 5.69 3.39 -3.79
CA GLY A 287 5.42 1.96 -3.87
C GLY A 287 5.03 1.39 -2.51
N GLY A 288 3.83 0.79 -2.45
CA GLY A 288 3.38 -0.02 -1.33
C GLY A 288 3.75 -1.47 -1.60
N GLU A 289 4.64 -1.98 -0.77
CA GLU A 289 4.94 -3.39 -0.55
C GLU A 289 3.66 -4.15 -0.18
N ALA A 290 3.22 -5.06 -1.07
CA ALA A 290 2.06 -5.90 -0.86
C ALA A 290 2.43 -7.08 0.06
N GLY A 291 1.73 -7.18 1.18
CA GLY A 291 1.75 -8.34 2.07
C GLY A 291 1.31 -9.59 1.29
N TRP A 292 2.27 -10.47 1.08
CA TRP A 292 2.22 -11.77 0.38
C TRP A 292 1.30 -12.85 0.97
N GLU A 293 0.49 -12.52 1.97
CA GLU A 293 -0.40 -13.49 2.64
C GLU A 293 -1.80 -13.54 2.01
N ASP A 294 -2.19 -12.54 1.21
CA ASP A 294 -3.50 -12.43 0.58
C ASP A 294 -3.39 -12.12 -0.92
N ALA A 295 -3.08 -13.14 -1.73
CA ALA A 295 -3.21 -13.07 -3.18
C ALA A 295 -4.70 -13.17 -3.59
N ALA A 296 -5.44 -12.08 -3.43
CA ALA A 296 -6.72 -11.89 -4.10
C ALA A 296 -6.50 -11.29 -5.50
N PRO A 297 -7.27 -11.67 -6.54
CA PRO A 297 -7.14 -11.11 -7.87
C PRO A 297 -7.69 -9.67 -7.91
N ALA A 298 -6.81 -8.67 -7.72
CA ALA A 298 -7.15 -7.27 -7.94
C ALA A 298 -6.98 -6.90 -9.42
N SER A 299 -8.08 -6.92 -10.17
CA SER A 299 -8.19 -6.24 -11.46
C SER A 299 -8.37 -4.74 -11.22
N GLY A 300 -7.35 -3.94 -11.53
CA GLY A 300 -7.41 -2.49 -11.35
C GLY A 300 -6.40 -1.77 -12.22
N GLY A 301 -6.87 -1.24 -13.35
CA GLY A 301 -6.11 -0.40 -14.25
C GLY A 301 -5.94 1.02 -13.72
N GLY A 302 -4.79 1.62 -14.01
CA GLY A 302 -4.52 3.03 -13.79
C GLY A 302 -3.46 3.49 -14.77
N GLY A 303 -3.89 4.05 -15.89
CA GLY A 303 -3.02 4.66 -16.90
C GLY A 303 -2.54 6.04 -16.43
N GLY A 304 -1.25 6.29 -16.56
CA GLY A 304 -0.66 7.62 -16.46
C GLY A 304 -0.35 8.15 -17.86
N GLY A 305 -1.16 9.10 -18.35
CA GLY A 305 -0.87 9.89 -19.55
C GLY A 305 0.08 11.03 -19.19
N GLY A 306 1.32 10.93 -19.66
CA GLY A 306 2.33 11.98 -19.65
C GLY A 306 2.01 13.10 -20.64
N TRP A 307 2.40 14.31 -20.26
CA TRP A 307 2.18 15.54 -21.01
C TRP A 307 3.44 15.77 -21.84
N GLU A 308 3.29 15.94 -23.15
CA GLU A 308 4.40 16.27 -24.05
C GLU A 308 4.09 17.52 -24.87
N ASP A 309 5.05 18.43 -24.83
CA ASP A 309 5.19 19.66 -25.59
C ASP A 309 5.09 19.45 -27.11
N ALA A 310 4.32 20.30 -27.78
CA ALA A 310 4.35 20.44 -29.23
C ALA A 310 4.99 21.79 -29.62
N ALA A 311 6.16 21.72 -30.25
CA ALA A 311 6.77 22.79 -31.03
C ALA A 311 6.36 22.67 -32.53
N PRO A 312 6.82 23.56 -33.42
CA PRO A 312 6.01 24.59 -34.07
C PRO A 312 5.61 24.23 -35.52
N VAL A 313 4.53 24.84 -36.01
CA VAL A 313 4.20 24.88 -37.45
C VAL A 313 4.20 26.31 -37.96
N ALA A 314 4.95 26.49 -39.05
CA ALA A 314 5.24 27.74 -39.71
C ALA A 314 4.09 28.21 -40.63
N GLU A 315 3.95 29.54 -40.66
CA GLU A 315 3.58 30.44 -41.75
C GLU A 315 2.63 29.96 -42.87
N SER A 316 1.48 30.64 -42.97
CA SER A 316 1.06 31.19 -44.26
C SER A 316 0.38 32.55 -44.09
N SER A 317 0.79 33.43 -45.00
CA SER A 317 0.58 34.87 -45.11
C SER A 317 -0.81 35.29 -45.63
N GLY A 318 -1.26 36.48 -45.19
CA GLY A 318 -2.31 37.30 -45.81
C GLY A 318 -3.14 37.99 -44.72
N GLY A 319 -3.05 39.28 -44.41
CA GLY A 319 -2.81 40.45 -45.24
C GLY A 319 -4.14 41.19 -45.40
N GLY A 320 -4.35 42.28 -44.65
CA GLY A 320 -5.35 43.28 -45.04
C GLY A 320 -5.88 44.22 -43.96
N TRP A 321 -5.28 45.41 -43.92
CA TRP A 321 -5.80 46.76 -43.60
C TRP A 321 -6.64 46.99 -42.35
#